data_AF-A0A0S4WDU4-F1
#
_entry.id   AF-A0A0S4WDU4-F1
#
_cell.length_a   1.000
_cell.length_b   1.000
_cell.length_c   1.000
_cell.angle_alpha   90.00
_cell.angle_beta   90.00
_cell.angle_gamma   90.00
#
_symmetry.space_group_name_H-M   'P 1'
#
loop_
_entity.id
_entity.type
_entity.pdbx_description
1 polymer ?
#
loop_
_entity_poly.entity_id
_entity_poly.type
_entity_poly.pdbx_seq_one_letter_code
_entity_poly.pdbx_strand_id
1 'polypeptide(L)'
;MKQAIGGCLLASVLWLAGLPQSQAQTVPRVWEQWLATASARHPQWSGPRSGPRAVTGVTVAVISEDLRNGGILGVTKGIREAAGAIGWGTRLYDAGGTPAGRARAVASALALQPGGVILVGVDAREMQSQLQPFVERGIPMVGWHVSPFAGPIPSSPVAVNISTDPVAVARVTAMATIARSGGRAGIVVFTDSHFQIAKAKSAAMVEVIRACHGCELLEVRDVAISRSAELMPAITRELLARYGDDWTDTLAINDIYFDYAATELTKAGRPAASMRMLSAGDGSAAAFTRIRAGTFQVGTVAEPLSQQGWQLVDELNRLLARAPLSGYVAPVHLVSQDNIAFDGGPQGQYDPDNGYRNIYRHIWKP
;
A
#
# COMPACT_ATOMS: atom_id res chain seq x y z
N MET A 1 -61.87 -38.71 61.47
CA MET A 1 -62.57 -37.47 61.06
C MET A 1 -61.55 -36.47 60.52
N LYS A 2 -61.74 -36.07 59.25
CA LYS A 2 -61.45 -34.76 58.60
C LYS A 2 -60.06 -34.06 58.73
N GLN A 3 -59.41 -33.90 57.56
CA GLN A 3 -58.87 -32.66 56.91
C GLN A 3 -57.81 -31.79 57.66
N ALA A 4 -56.90 -31.00 57.04
CA ALA A 4 -56.25 -30.86 55.74
C ALA A 4 -55.37 -29.55 55.79
N ILE A 5 -54.17 -29.54 55.15
CA ILE A 5 -53.46 -28.39 54.48
C ILE A 5 -53.02 -27.21 55.39
N GLY A 6 -51.84 -26.57 55.33
CA GLY A 6 -50.72 -26.43 54.39
C GLY A 6 -50.24 -24.95 54.44
N GLY A 7 -48.93 -24.64 54.40
CA GLY A 7 -48.44 -23.25 54.39
C GLY A 7 -46.92 -23.10 54.33
N CYS A 8 -46.45 -22.44 53.27
CA CYS A 8 -45.07 -22.41 52.72
C CYS A 8 -44.01 -21.64 53.51
N LEU A 9 -42.76 -22.13 53.39
CA LEU A 9 -41.50 -21.42 53.64
C LEU A 9 -41.23 -20.38 52.53
N LEU A 10 -40.94 -19.14 52.93
CA LEU A 10 -40.44 -18.07 52.05
C LEU A 10 -38.90 -18.20 51.93
N ALA A 11 -38.43 -18.57 50.73
CA ALA A 11 -37.02 -18.49 50.37
C ALA A 11 -36.79 -17.31 49.42
N SER A 12 -35.80 -16.48 49.76
CA SER A 12 -35.39 -15.27 49.05
C SER A 12 -34.79 -15.60 47.68
N VAL A 13 -35.37 -15.04 46.61
CA VAL A 13 -34.80 -15.12 45.24
C VAL A 13 -33.94 -13.89 45.00
N LEU A 14 -32.61 -14.06 45.09
CA LEU A 14 -31.62 -13.12 44.57
C LEU A 14 -31.65 -13.17 43.04
N TRP A 15 -32.12 -12.09 42.42
CA TRP A 15 -31.97 -11.84 40.99
C TRP A 15 -30.50 -11.55 40.67
N LEU A 16 -29.77 -12.55 40.19
CA LEU A 16 -28.52 -12.34 39.45
C LEU A 16 -28.90 -11.77 38.08
N ALA A 17 -28.88 -10.44 37.96
CA ALA A 17 -28.92 -9.77 36.67
C ALA A 17 -27.69 -10.23 35.87
N GLY A 18 -27.93 -11.03 34.81
CA GLY A 18 -26.91 -11.37 33.85
C GLY A 18 -26.39 -10.10 33.20
N LEU A 19 -25.10 -9.82 33.37
CA LEU A 19 -24.41 -8.81 32.57
C LEU A 19 -24.58 -9.16 31.08
N PRO A 20 -24.89 -8.19 30.20
CA PRO A 20 -24.94 -8.47 28.78
C PRO A 20 -23.56 -8.92 28.33
N GLN A 21 -23.44 -10.17 27.88
CA GLN A 21 -22.29 -10.63 27.13
C GLN A 21 -22.20 -9.74 25.89
N SER A 22 -21.18 -8.88 25.80
CA SER A 22 -20.92 -8.14 24.57
C SER A 22 -20.70 -9.17 23.47
N GLN A 23 -21.66 -9.32 22.55
CA GLN A 23 -21.46 -10.16 21.38
C GLN A 23 -20.29 -9.56 20.60
N ALA A 24 -19.17 -10.26 20.57
CA ALA A 24 -18.09 -9.93 19.66
C ALA A 24 -18.72 -9.87 18.26
N GLN A 25 -18.66 -8.70 17.62
CA GLN A 25 -19.24 -8.54 16.29
C GLN A 25 -18.49 -9.48 15.36
N THR A 26 -19.20 -10.44 14.77
CA THR A 26 -18.60 -11.36 13.82
C THR A 26 -18.23 -10.59 12.57
N VAL A 27 -16.97 -10.68 12.17
CA VAL A 27 -16.48 -10.15 10.89
C VAL A 27 -17.39 -10.68 9.79
N PRO A 28 -17.93 -9.85 8.88
CA PRO A 28 -18.78 -10.35 7.81
C PRO A 28 -18.08 -11.45 7.02
N ARG A 29 -18.74 -12.58 6.74
CA ARG A 29 -18.15 -13.70 5.97
C ARG A 29 -17.52 -13.27 4.64
N VAL A 30 -18.08 -12.23 4.01
CA VAL A 30 -17.53 -11.65 2.79
C VAL A 30 -16.14 -11.05 3.01
N TRP A 31 -15.87 -10.44 4.16
CA TRP A 31 -14.53 -9.92 4.50
C TRP A 31 -13.55 -11.07 4.74
N GLU A 32 -13.97 -12.16 5.39
CA GLU A 32 -13.13 -13.35 5.57
C GLU A 32 -12.68 -13.92 4.22
N GLN A 33 -13.58 -14.02 3.24
CA GLN A 33 -13.25 -14.48 1.89
C GLN A 33 -12.27 -13.53 1.18
N TRP A 34 -12.45 -12.21 1.32
CA TRP A 34 -11.54 -11.23 0.72
C TRP A 34 -10.16 -11.30 1.35
N LEU A 35 -10.07 -11.42 2.68
CA LEU A 35 -8.80 -11.56 3.40
C LEU A 35 -8.10 -12.88 3.07
N ALA A 36 -8.84 -13.98 2.97
CA ALA A 36 -8.31 -15.27 2.53
C ALA A 36 -7.77 -15.19 1.10
N THR A 37 -8.50 -14.55 0.18
CA THR A 37 -8.05 -14.34 -1.21
C THR A 37 -6.81 -13.45 -1.27
N ALA A 38 -6.78 -12.35 -0.51
CA ALA A 38 -5.64 -11.45 -0.46
C ALA A 38 -4.41 -12.08 0.21
N SER A 39 -4.59 -13.04 1.11
CA SER A 39 -3.46 -13.71 1.80
C SER A 39 -3.04 -15.02 1.11
N ALA A 40 -3.78 -15.45 0.09
CA ALA A 40 -3.53 -16.69 -0.61
C ALA A 40 -2.21 -16.63 -1.36
N ARG A 41 -1.49 -17.76 -1.38
CA ARG A 41 -0.29 -17.89 -2.21
C ARG A 41 -0.71 -17.89 -3.68
N HIS A 42 -0.31 -16.88 -4.44
CA HIS A 42 -0.65 -16.71 -5.86
C HIS A 42 0.54 -17.00 -6.78
N PRO A 43 0.79 -18.25 -7.21
CA PRO A 43 1.94 -18.58 -8.05
C PRO A 43 1.68 -18.44 -9.56
N GLN A 44 0.44 -18.20 -10.01
CA GLN A 44 0.14 -18.19 -11.44
C GLN A 44 0.15 -16.79 -12.04
N TRP A 45 0.92 -16.63 -13.12
CA TRP A 45 0.94 -15.39 -13.90
C TRP A 45 -0.40 -15.16 -14.62
N SER A 46 -1.03 -14.04 -14.31
CA SER A 46 -2.31 -13.58 -14.88
C SER A 46 -2.17 -12.37 -15.82
N GLY A 47 -0.95 -11.92 -16.11
CA GLY A 47 -0.69 -10.79 -17.01
C GLY A 47 -0.47 -11.20 -18.47
N PRO A 48 0.05 -10.27 -19.30
CA PRO A 48 0.26 -10.53 -20.73
C PRO A 48 1.21 -11.70 -20.99
N ARG A 49 0.93 -12.47 -22.04
CA ARG A 49 1.80 -13.52 -22.59
C ARG A 49 2.33 -13.21 -23.99
N SER A 50 1.88 -12.10 -24.56
CA SER A 50 2.28 -11.58 -25.85
C SER A 50 2.36 -10.06 -25.80
N GLY A 51 3.07 -9.48 -26.75
CA GLY A 51 3.31 -8.04 -26.82
C GLY A 51 4.31 -7.73 -27.93
N PRO A 52 4.67 -6.46 -28.11
CA PRO A 52 5.64 -6.07 -29.11
C PRO A 52 7.06 -6.50 -28.72
N ARG A 53 7.88 -6.75 -29.74
CA ARG A 53 9.33 -6.91 -29.58
C ARG A 53 9.94 -5.67 -28.93
N ALA A 54 11.11 -5.81 -28.33
CA ALA A 54 11.87 -4.69 -27.78
C ALA A 54 12.13 -3.62 -28.85
N VAL A 55 11.74 -2.37 -28.59
CA VAL A 55 12.25 -1.22 -29.34
C VAL A 55 13.71 -1.01 -28.95
N THR A 56 14.62 -0.91 -29.92
CA THR A 56 16.07 -0.84 -29.65
C THR A 56 16.58 0.59 -29.50
N GLY A 57 17.69 0.79 -28.77
CA GLY A 57 18.37 2.10 -28.70
C GLY A 57 17.66 3.15 -27.84
N VAL A 58 16.75 2.73 -26.97
CA VAL A 58 15.96 3.64 -26.12
C VAL A 58 16.73 3.99 -24.85
N THR A 59 16.72 5.27 -24.48
CA THR A 59 17.08 5.74 -23.14
C THR A 59 15.83 6.30 -22.46
N VAL A 60 15.54 5.86 -21.25
CA VAL A 60 14.36 6.24 -20.47
C VAL A 60 14.75 7.14 -19.30
N ALA A 61 14.00 8.23 -19.10
CA ALA A 61 14.08 9.01 -17.87
C ALA A 61 13.14 8.42 -16.82
N VAL A 62 13.66 8.12 -15.63
CA VAL A 62 12.86 7.70 -14.47
C VAL A 62 12.83 8.86 -13.50
N ILE A 63 11.65 9.43 -13.22
CA ILE A 63 11.47 10.52 -12.27
C ILE A 63 10.78 9.94 -11.03
N SER A 64 11.48 9.91 -9.90
CA SER A 64 10.94 9.41 -8.64
C SER A 64 10.58 10.56 -7.71
N GLU A 65 9.46 10.44 -7.00
CA GLU A 65 9.05 11.43 -5.99
C GLU A 65 10.06 11.50 -4.84
N ASP A 66 10.39 10.36 -4.22
CA ASP A 66 11.34 10.32 -3.11
C ASP A 66 11.93 8.92 -2.91
N LEU A 67 13.23 8.75 -3.21
CA LEU A 67 13.91 7.46 -3.04
C LEU A 67 14.13 7.04 -1.58
N ARG A 68 13.82 7.90 -0.60
CA ARG A 68 13.79 7.51 0.82
C ARG A 68 12.61 6.60 1.14
N ASN A 69 11.56 6.59 0.30
CA ASN A 69 10.45 5.66 0.41
C ASN A 69 10.86 4.28 -0.15
N GLY A 70 10.75 3.25 0.69
CA GLY A 70 11.12 1.87 0.33
C GLY A 70 10.32 1.29 -0.84
N GLY A 71 9.06 1.69 -1.02
CA GLY A 71 8.24 1.29 -2.17
C GLY A 71 8.75 1.86 -3.49
N ILE A 72 8.97 3.19 -3.51
CA ILE A 72 9.55 3.92 -4.66
C ILE A 72 10.93 3.35 -5.01
N LEU A 73 11.77 3.08 -4.00
CA LEU A 73 13.08 2.46 -4.21
C LEU A 73 12.96 1.06 -4.82
N GLY A 74 12.02 0.24 -4.32
CA GLY A 74 11.78 -1.12 -4.80
C GLY A 74 11.35 -1.16 -6.26
N VAL A 75 10.33 -0.39 -6.64
CA VAL A 75 9.86 -0.34 -8.04
C VAL A 75 10.93 0.24 -8.97
N THR A 76 11.71 1.24 -8.52
CA THR A 76 12.82 1.80 -9.31
C THR A 76 13.92 0.77 -9.58
N LYS A 77 14.21 -0.12 -8.62
CA LYS A 77 15.11 -1.27 -8.83
C LYS A 77 14.54 -2.23 -9.87
N GLY A 78 13.23 -2.52 -9.81
CA GLY A 78 12.53 -3.34 -10.80
C GLY A 78 12.58 -2.75 -12.21
N ILE A 79 12.36 -1.44 -12.36
CA ILE A 79 12.50 -0.72 -13.63
C ILE A 79 13.91 -0.89 -14.20
N ARG A 80 14.94 -0.70 -13.36
CA ARG A 80 16.33 -0.85 -13.80
C ARG A 80 16.66 -2.28 -14.23
N GLU A 81 16.16 -3.28 -13.50
CA GLU A 81 16.31 -4.70 -13.86
C GLU A 81 15.68 -4.98 -15.24
N ALA A 82 14.43 -4.55 -15.42
CA ALA A 82 13.68 -4.72 -16.65
C ALA A 82 14.31 -4.00 -17.85
N ALA A 83 14.75 -2.75 -17.64
CA ALA A 83 15.45 -1.97 -18.66
C ALA A 83 16.74 -2.67 -19.12
N GLY A 84 17.51 -3.25 -18.20
CA GLY A 84 18.68 -4.07 -18.55
C GLY A 84 18.29 -5.31 -19.37
N ALA A 85 17.18 -5.97 -19.02
CA ALA A 85 16.72 -7.17 -19.72
C ALA A 85 16.20 -6.88 -21.16
N ILE A 86 15.47 -5.78 -21.34
CA ILE A 86 14.97 -5.35 -22.66
C ILE A 86 16.08 -4.72 -23.53
N GLY A 87 17.13 -4.16 -22.91
CA GLY A 87 18.28 -3.55 -23.60
C GLY A 87 18.24 -2.03 -23.68
N TRP A 88 17.64 -1.36 -22.70
CA TRP A 88 17.48 0.09 -22.62
C TRP A 88 18.46 0.74 -21.64
N GLY A 89 18.81 2.00 -21.92
CA GLY A 89 19.46 2.88 -20.95
C GLY A 89 18.44 3.48 -19.97
N THR A 90 18.86 3.75 -18.73
CA THR A 90 18.03 4.46 -17.74
C THR A 90 18.78 5.63 -17.12
N ARG A 91 18.06 6.73 -16.90
CA ARG A 91 18.54 7.86 -16.10
C ARG A 91 17.53 8.19 -15.02
N LEU A 92 17.92 8.01 -13.76
CA LEU A 92 17.09 8.26 -12.59
C LEU A 92 17.27 9.70 -12.09
N TYR A 93 16.15 10.36 -11.80
CA TYR A 93 16.06 11.70 -11.24
C TYR A 93 15.19 11.65 -9.98
N ASP A 94 15.82 11.88 -8.83
CA ASP A 94 15.13 11.93 -7.55
C ASP A 94 14.64 13.35 -7.25
N ALA A 95 13.33 13.50 -7.02
CA ALA A 95 12.73 14.76 -6.62
C ALA A 95 12.89 15.04 -5.12
N GLY A 96 13.29 14.05 -4.32
CA GLY A 96 13.56 14.21 -2.88
C GLY A 96 12.34 14.67 -2.08
N GLY A 97 11.13 14.42 -2.57
CA GLY A 97 9.88 14.69 -1.87
C GLY A 97 9.47 16.16 -1.80
N THR A 98 9.98 17.01 -2.70
CA THR A 98 9.76 18.47 -2.67
C THR A 98 9.27 19.03 -4.02
N PRO A 99 8.43 20.09 -4.02
CA PRO A 99 8.01 20.76 -5.26
C PRO A 99 9.19 21.26 -6.12
N ALA A 100 10.20 21.85 -5.48
CA ALA A 100 11.40 22.34 -6.17
C ALA A 100 12.22 21.19 -6.76
N GLY A 101 12.32 20.05 -6.06
CA GLY A 101 12.97 18.86 -6.57
C GLY A 101 12.23 18.25 -7.75
N ARG A 102 10.89 18.17 -7.71
CA ARG A 102 10.06 17.76 -8.85
C ARG A 102 10.33 18.62 -10.10
N ALA A 103 10.34 19.94 -9.94
CA ALA A 103 10.64 20.86 -11.03
C ALA A 103 12.04 20.64 -11.64
N ARG A 104 13.07 20.48 -10.80
CA ARG A 104 14.44 20.19 -11.27
C ARG A 104 14.55 18.83 -11.95
N ALA A 105 13.91 17.80 -11.40
CA ALA A 105 13.93 16.45 -11.94
C ALA A 105 13.28 16.41 -13.34
N VAL A 106 12.11 17.03 -13.49
CA VAL A 106 11.42 17.19 -14.77
C VAL A 106 12.27 17.95 -15.78
N ALA A 107 12.84 19.10 -15.40
CA ALA A 107 13.67 19.89 -16.31
C ALA A 107 14.91 19.11 -16.78
N SER A 108 15.56 18.39 -15.86
CA SER A 108 16.75 17.57 -16.16
C SER A 108 16.41 16.36 -17.03
N ALA A 109 15.25 15.73 -16.79
CA ALA A 109 14.73 14.66 -17.62
C ALA A 109 14.35 15.15 -19.02
N LEU A 110 13.76 16.34 -19.16
CA LEU A 110 13.44 16.91 -20.47
C LEU A 110 14.72 17.24 -21.27
N ALA A 111 15.75 17.75 -20.60
CA ALA A 111 17.05 18.05 -21.21
C ALA A 111 17.77 16.80 -21.76
N LEU A 112 17.51 15.63 -21.18
CA LEU A 112 18.02 14.35 -21.68
C LEU A 112 17.44 13.96 -23.06
N GLN A 113 16.28 14.52 -23.44
CA GLN A 113 15.52 14.11 -24.63
C GLN A 113 15.28 12.59 -24.67
N PRO A 114 14.69 12.01 -23.62
CA PRO A 114 14.55 10.57 -23.51
C PRO A 114 13.56 10.03 -24.55
N GLY A 115 13.71 8.75 -24.90
CA GLY A 115 12.73 8.04 -25.72
C GLY A 115 11.40 7.84 -24.99
N GLY A 116 11.40 7.83 -23.66
CA GLY A 116 10.20 7.75 -22.84
C GLY A 116 10.45 8.15 -21.40
N VAL A 117 9.38 8.40 -20.64
CA VAL A 117 9.45 8.77 -19.21
C VAL A 117 8.67 7.77 -18.37
N ILE A 118 9.25 7.38 -17.24
CA ILE A 118 8.57 6.63 -16.18
C ILE A 118 8.49 7.51 -14.94
N LEU A 119 7.28 7.80 -14.47
CA LEU A 119 7.02 8.54 -13.25
C LEU A 119 6.78 7.58 -12.08
N VAL A 120 7.36 7.84 -10.91
CA VAL A 120 7.27 6.93 -9.77
C VAL A 120 6.87 7.68 -8.50
N GLY A 121 5.63 7.49 -8.06
CA GLY A 121 5.10 8.02 -6.79
C GLY A 121 4.73 9.50 -6.79
N VAL A 122 4.84 10.20 -7.92
CA VAL A 122 4.40 11.60 -8.07
C VAL A 122 2.92 11.68 -8.39
N ASP A 123 2.22 12.76 -8.04
CA ASP A 123 0.83 12.96 -8.48
C ASP A 123 0.78 13.57 -9.90
N ALA A 124 0.26 12.81 -10.87
CA ALA A 124 0.23 13.26 -12.27
C ALA A 124 -0.67 14.48 -12.50
N ARG A 125 -1.72 14.66 -11.69
CA ARG A 125 -2.62 15.82 -11.80
C ARG A 125 -1.93 17.07 -11.28
N GLU A 126 -1.22 16.97 -10.16
CA GLU A 126 -0.44 18.09 -9.64
C GLU A 126 0.68 18.51 -10.60
N MET A 127 1.30 17.53 -11.27
CA MET A 127 2.41 17.77 -12.20
C MET A 127 1.99 18.05 -13.64
N GLN A 128 0.69 18.18 -13.93
CA GLN A 128 0.18 18.22 -15.30
C GLN A 128 0.87 19.28 -16.18
N SER A 129 1.03 20.51 -15.68
CA SER A 129 1.68 21.59 -16.43
C SER A 129 3.17 21.31 -16.68
N GLN A 130 3.85 20.71 -15.71
CA GLN A 130 5.28 20.40 -15.78
C GLN A 130 5.55 19.24 -16.75
N LEU A 131 4.58 18.34 -16.94
CA LEU A 131 4.69 17.20 -17.85
C LEU A 131 4.34 17.54 -19.31
N GLN A 132 3.62 18.64 -19.55
CA GLN A 132 3.18 19.05 -20.88
C GLN A 132 4.32 19.15 -21.93
N PRO A 133 5.52 19.66 -21.62
CA PRO A 133 6.61 19.71 -22.59
C PRO A 133 7.07 18.34 -23.14
N PHE A 134 6.84 17.23 -22.42
CA PHE A 134 7.08 15.89 -22.96
C PHE A 134 6.02 15.52 -24.02
N VAL A 135 4.77 15.89 -23.80
CA VAL A 135 3.65 15.68 -24.74
C VAL A 135 3.90 16.44 -26.03
N GLU A 136 4.30 17.71 -25.94
CA GLU A 136 4.64 18.55 -27.09
C GLU A 136 5.77 17.98 -27.95
N ARG A 137 6.66 17.17 -27.33
CA ARG A 137 7.75 16.45 -28.01
C ARG A 137 7.38 15.04 -28.43
N GLY A 138 6.15 14.60 -28.21
CA GLY A 138 5.70 13.24 -28.51
C GLY A 138 6.38 12.15 -27.69
N ILE A 139 6.89 12.49 -26.49
CA ILE A 139 7.57 11.53 -25.61
C ILE A 139 6.51 10.79 -24.77
N PRO A 140 6.37 9.46 -24.91
CA PRO A 140 5.39 8.69 -24.16
C PRO A 140 5.75 8.60 -22.67
N MET A 141 4.73 8.60 -21.82
CA MET A 141 4.89 8.55 -20.36
C MET A 141 3.97 7.50 -19.74
N VAL A 142 4.52 6.72 -18.81
CA VAL A 142 3.79 5.80 -17.93
C VAL A 142 4.14 6.10 -16.47
N GLY A 143 3.33 5.66 -15.51
CA GLY A 143 3.61 5.94 -14.11
C GLY A 143 3.21 4.84 -13.15
N TRP A 144 3.84 4.82 -11.98
CA TRP A 144 3.47 3.99 -10.83
C TRP A 144 3.02 4.88 -9.68
N HIS A 145 1.86 4.56 -9.11
CA HIS A 145 1.20 5.35 -8.06
C HIS A 145 1.03 6.85 -8.41
N VAL A 146 0.67 7.13 -9.66
CA VAL A 146 0.51 8.51 -10.16
C VAL A 146 -0.93 9.01 -10.24
N SER A 147 -1.89 8.14 -9.92
CA SER A 147 -3.35 8.36 -10.02
C SER A 147 -4.05 7.65 -8.85
N PRO A 148 -5.27 8.09 -8.45
CA PRO A 148 -6.05 7.39 -7.42
C PRO A 148 -6.62 6.02 -7.86
N PHE A 149 -6.49 5.64 -9.13
CA PHE A 149 -6.95 4.35 -9.66
C PHE A 149 -5.89 3.70 -10.56
N ALA A 150 -5.91 2.37 -10.64
CA ALA A 150 -5.05 1.61 -11.55
C ALA A 150 -5.56 1.67 -13.00
N GLY A 151 -4.67 1.53 -13.97
CA GLY A 151 -5.00 1.46 -15.39
C GLY A 151 -4.89 2.80 -16.13
N PRO A 152 -5.45 2.90 -17.35
CA PRO A 152 -5.33 4.10 -18.19
C PRO A 152 -5.82 5.36 -17.49
N ILE A 153 -5.16 6.50 -17.70
CA ILE A 153 -5.52 7.79 -17.07
C ILE A 153 -6.10 8.72 -18.14
N PRO A 154 -7.44 8.89 -18.21
CA PRO A 154 -8.05 9.77 -19.21
C PRO A 154 -7.56 11.21 -19.06
N SER A 155 -7.32 11.88 -20.18
CA SER A 155 -6.94 13.30 -20.24
C SER A 155 -5.69 13.68 -19.44
N SER A 156 -4.78 12.71 -19.23
CA SER A 156 -3.50 12.90 -18.57
C SER A 156 -2.34 12.83 -19.58
N PRO A 157 -1.25 13.59 -19.37
CA PRO A 157 0.02 13.37 -20.07
C PRO A 157 0.57 11.94 -19.90
N VAL A 158 0.21 11.28 -18.80
CA VAL A 158 0.66 9.93 -18.44
C VAL A 158 -0.40 8.91 -18.87
N ALA A 159 -0.02 7.94 -19.70
CA ALA A 159 -0.97 7.05 -20.35
C ALA A 159 -1.63 6.05 -19.39
N VAL A 160 -0.87 5.51 -18.43
CA VAL A 160 -1.31 4.43 -17.53
C VAL A 160 -0.69 4.58 -16.15
N ASN A 161 -1.48 4.30 -15.12
CA ASN A 161 -1.03 4.13 -13.74
C ASN A 161 -0.90 2.64 -13.41
N ILE A 162 0.32 2.19 -13.19
CA ILE A 162 0.63 0.87 -12.68
C ILE A 162 0.51 0.91 -11.16
N SER A 163 -0.36 0.04 -10.66
CA SER A 163 -0.70 -0.08 -9.25
C SER A 163 -1.45 -1.39 -9.08
N THR A 164 -1.52 -1.90 -7.86
CA THR A 164 -2.66 -2.71 -7.43
C THR A 164 -3.84 -1.76 -7.20
N ASP A 165 -5.11 -2.22 -7.28
CA ASP A 165 -6.27 -1.36 -7.00
C ASP A 165 -6.13 -0.65 -5.63
N PRO A 166 -5.95 0.69 -5.60
CA PRO A 166 -5.63 1.38 -4.35
C PRO A 166 -6.76 1.33 -3.31
N VAL A 167 -8.02 1.32 -3.76
CA VAL A 167 -9.19 1.26 -2.87
C VAL A 167 -9.33 -0.15 -2.29
N ALA A 168 -9.12 -1.19 -3.10
CA ALA A 168 -9.12 -2.56 -2.62
C ALA A 168 -8.00 -2.82 -1.62
N VAL A 169 -6.79 -2.29 -1.88
CA VAL A 169 -5.64 -2.34 -0.94
C VAL A 169 -6.02 -1.71 0.41
N ALA A 170 -6.60 -0.51 0.38
CA ALA A 170 -7.04 0.21 1.58
C ALA A 170 -8.13 -0.55 2.35
N ARG A 171 -9.12 -1.11 1.66
CA ARG A 171 -10.18 -1.92 2.27
C ARG A 171 -9.63 -3.17 2.91
N VAL A 172 -8.75 -3.92 2.23
CA VAL A 172 -8.09 -5.10 2.81
C VAL A 172 -7.30 -4.74 4.07
N THR A 173 -6.60 -3.60 4.07
CA THR A 173 -5.88 -3.11 5.25
C THR A 173 -6.82 -2.89 6.45
N ALA A 174 -7.94 -2.19 6.23
CA ALA A 174 -8.94 -1.93 7.27
C ALA A 174 -9.65 -3.20 7.75
N MET A 175 -10.08 -4.07 6.83
CA MET A 175 -10.69 -5.35 7.18
C MET A 175 -9.74 -6.23 7.99
N ALA A 176 -8.46 -6.30 7.61
CA ALA A 176 -7.45 -7.06 8.34
C ALA A 176 -7.23 -6.52 9.75
N THR A 177 -7.22 -5.18 9.91
CA THR A 177 -7.10 -4.54 11.23
C THR A 177 -8.29 -4.91 12.12
N ILE A 178 -9.52 -4.78 11.60
CA ILE A 178 -10.74 -5.08 12.34
C ILE A 178 -10.82 -6.57 12.72
N ALA A 179 -10.47 -7.46 11.78
CA ALA A 179 -10.45 -8.89 12.05
C ALA A 179 -9.44 -9.27 13.15
N ARG A 180 -8.23 -8.71 13.09
CA ARG A 180 -7.18 -8.99 14.09
C ARG A 180 -7.47 -8.39 15.46
N SER A 181 -8.22 -7.29 15.53
CA SER A 181 -8.63 -6.67 16.79
C SER A 181 -9.87 -7.32 17.42
N GLY A 182 -10.46 -8.34 16.77
CA GLY A 182 -11.70 -8.96 17.24
C GLY A 182 -12.89 -8.01 17.20
N GLY A 183 -12.86 -7.03 16.29
CA GLY A 183 -13.90 -6.01 16.14
C GLY A 183 -13.89 -4.91 17.19
N ARG A 184 -12.82 -4.76 17.98
CA ARG A 184 -12.68 -3.69 18.99
C ARG A 184 -11.31 -3.03 18.92
N ALA A 185 -11.28 -1.76 18.53
CA ALA A 185 -10.04 -1.01 18.33
C ALA A 185 -10.25 0.50 18.45
N GLY A 186 -9.30 1.20 19.05
CA GLY A 186 -9.15 2.65 18.88
C GLY A 186 -8.08 2.92 17.82
N ILE A 187 -8.51 3.53 16.71
CA ILE A 187 -7.77 3.54 15.45
C ILE A 187 -7.33 4.95 15.09
N VAL A 188 -6.03 5.13 14.82
CA VAL A 188 -5.49 6.31 14.13
C VAL A 188 -5.18 5.95 12.67
N VAL A 189 -5.48 6.86 11.73
CA VAL A 189 -5.14 6.70 10.31
C VAL A 189 -4.14 7.77 9.88
N PHE A 190 -2.96 7.37 9.39
CA PHE A 190 -2.00 8.29 8.78
C PHE A 190 -2.21 8.40 7.27
N THR A 191 -2.29 9.64 6.77
CA THR A 191 -2.50 9.95 5.34
C THR A 191 -1.59 11.11 4.89
N ASP A 192 -1.63 11.43 3.61
CA ASP A 192 -1.00 12.61 3.00
C ASP A 192 -2.00 13.24 2.01
N SER A 193 -2.56 14.40 2.35
CA SER A 193 -3.62 15.02 1.55
C SER A 193 -3.15 15.61 0.21
N HIS A 194 -1.84 15.73 -0.01
CA HIS A 194 -1.29 16.22 -1.28
C HIS A 194 -1.57 15.22 -2.42
N PHE A 195 -1.55 13.91 -2.15
CA PHE A 195 -1.69 12.90 -3.20
C PHE A 195 -3.14 12.42 -3.34
N GLN A 196 -3.67 12.35 -4.56
CA GLN A 196 -5.03 11.83 -4.76
C GLN A 196 -5.15 10.36 -4.33
N ILE A 197 -4.14 9.53 -4.59
CA ILE A 197 -4.12 8.12 -4.19
C ILE A 197 -4.17 7.95 -2.67
N ALA A 198 -3.46 8.78 -1.92
CA ALA A 198 -3.46 8.80 -0.46
C ALA A 198 -4.85 9.16 0.10
N LYS A 199 -5.48 10.19 -0.47
CA LYS A 199 -6.86 10.55 -0.11
C LYS A 199 -7.85 9.42 -0.41
N ALA A 200 -7.74 8.78 -1.57
CA ALA A 200 -8.60 7.65 -1.92
C ALA A 200 -8.42 6.46 -0.96
N LYS A 201 -7.16 6.11 -0.63
CA LYS A 201 -6.84 5.05 0.33
C LYS A 201 -7.39 5.37 1.72
N SER A 202 -7.07 6.55 2.26
CA SER A 202 -7.51 6.94 3.61
C SER A 202 -9.03 7.05 3.73
N ALA A 203 -9.72 7.58 2.72
CA ALA A 203 -11.18 7.59 2.68
C ALA A 203 -11.77 6.18 2.73
N ALA A 204 -11.24 5.24 1.94
CA ALA A 204 -11.68 3.85 1.93
C ALA A 204 -11.41 3.12 3.25
N MET A 205 -10.29 3.39 3.91
CA MET A 205 -10.02 2.87 5.27
C MET A 205 -11.06 3.39 6.26
N VAL A 206 -11.31 4.70 6.26
CA VAL A 206 -12.28 5.34 7.17
C VAL A 206 -13.70 4.81 6.94
N GLU A 207 -14.08 4.57 5.68
CA GLU A 207 -15.37 3.95 5.33
C GLU A 207 -15.52 2.59 6.03
N VAL A 208 -14.51 1.71 5.91
CA VAL A 208 -14.53 0.37 6.51
C VAL A 208 -14.48 0.43 8.04
N ILE A 209 -13.68 1.34 8.62
CA ILE A 209 -13.60 1.54 10.07
C ILE A 209 -14.95 1.96 10.63
N ARG A 210 -15.65 2.90 9.98
CA ARG A 210 -16.97 3.38 10.42
C ARG A 210 -18.06 2.31 10.37
N ALA A 211 -17.87 1.26 9.58
CA ALA A 211 -18.78 0.11 9.53
C ALA A 211 -18.57 -0.89 10.70
N CYS A 212 -17.49 -0.75 11.48
CA CYS A 212 -17.24 -1.55 12.67
C CYS A 212 -17.82 -0.87 13.92
N HIS A 213 -18.87 -1.46 14.53
CA HIS A 213 -19.54 -0.85 15.68
C HIS A 213 -18.69 -0.84 16.96
N GLY A 214 -17.77 -1.80 17.09
CA GLY A 214 -16.84 -1.86 18.23
C GLY A 214 -15.54 -1.08 18.00
N CYS A 215 -15.36 -0.47 16.83
CA CYS A 215 -14.17 0.31 16.51
C CYS A 215 -14.44 1.80 16.67
N GLU A 216 -13.46 2.52 17.20
CA GLU A 216 -13.46 3.96 17.31
C GLU A 216 -12.39 4.53 16.39
N LEU A 217 -12.78 5.43 15.48
CA LEU A 217 -11.82 6.24 14.73
C LEU A 217 -11.39 7.41 15.60
N LEU A 218 -10.23 7.28 16.24
CA LEU A 218 -9.68 8.30 17.14
C LEU A 218 -9.25 9.54 16.36
N GLU A 219 -8.54 9.34 15.24
CA GLU A 219 -8.02 10.44 14.44
C GLU A 219 -7.66 10.01 13.01
N VAL A 220 -7.86 10.92 12.04
CA VAL A 220 -7.18 10.87 10.74
C VAL A 220 -6.11 11.97 10.75
N ARG A 221 -4.84 11.58 10.82
CA ARG A 221 -3.71 12.51 10.92
C ARG A 221 -3.04 12.65 9.56
N ASP A 222 -3.09 13.86 9.02
CA ASP A 222 -2.43 14.24 7.79
C ASP A 222 -0.94 14.53 8.03
N VAL A 223 -0.07 13.76 7.39
CA VAL A 223 1.38 13.81 7.53
C VAL A 223 2.01 13.65 6.16
N ALA A 224 2.69 14.70 5.70
CA ALA A 224 3.45 14.64 4.45
C ALA A 224 4.43 13.45 4.48
N ILE A 225 4.26 12.51 3.56
CA ILE A 225 5.02 11.25 3.53
C ILE A 225 6.53 11.48 3.39
N SER A 226 6.92 12.53 2.66
CA SER A 226 8.31 12.94 2.48
C SER A 226 8.96 13.53 3.74
N ARG A 227 8.15 13.83 4.76
CA ARG A 227 8.56 14.38 6.05
C ARG A 227 8.31 13.41 7.21
N SER A 228 7.99 12.14 6.94
CA SER A 228 7.75 11.15 8.00
C SER A 228 8.91 11.07 8.99
N ALA A 229 10.16 11.14 8.53
CA ALA A 229 11.34 11.12 9.40
C ALA A 229 11.38 12.26 10.41
N GLU A 230 10.93 13.44 9.99
CA GLU A 230 10.95 14.67 10.78
C GLU A 230 9.75 14.73 11.73
N LEU A 231 8.56 14.41 11.22
CA LEU A 231 7.29 14.70 11.90
C LEU A 231 6.81 13.56 12.78
N MET A 232 6.97 12.31 12.34
CA MET A 232 6.41 11.15 13.05
C MET A 232 6.90 11.03 14.49
N PRO A 233 8.16 11.30 14.85
CA PRO A 233 8.58 11.17 16.24
C PRO A 233 7.77 12.05 17.21
N ALA A 234 7.54 13.31 16.85
CA ALA A 234 6.73 14.22 17.66
C ALA A 234 5.25 13.81 17.69
N ILE A 235 4.71 13.45 16.52
CA ILE A 235 3.31 13.00 16.37
C ILE A 235 3.05 11.74 17.21
N THR A 236 3.94 10.75 17.18
CA THR A 236 3.77 9.53 17.97
C THR A 236 3.74 9.81 19.47
N ARG A 237 4.59 10.71 19.98
CA ARG A 237 4.57 11.12 21.39
C ARG A 237 3.29 11.88 21.75
N GLU A 238 2.80 12.75 20.86
CA GLU A 238 1.53 13.45 21.03
C GLU A 238 0.36 12.46 21.13
N LEU A 239 0.28 11.48 20.21
CA LEU A 239 -0.78 10.47 20.19
C LEU A 239 -0.73 9.57 21.43
N LEU A 240 0.47 9.17 21.89
CA LEU A 240 0.63 8.43 23.14
C LEU A 240 0.12 9.25 24.34
N ALA A 241 0.45 10.54 24.41
CA ALA A 241 0.02 11.40 25.51
C ALA A 241 -1.51 11.66 25.47
N ARG A 242 -2.09 11.75 24.28
CA ARG A 242 -3.53 12.04 24.11
C ARG A 242 -4.40 10.81 24.33
N TYR A 243 -4.06 9.68 23.73
CA TYR A 243 -4.93 8.52 23.66
C TYR A 243 -4.47 7.34 24.52
N GLY A 244 -3.20 7.32 24.96
CA GLY A 244 -2.69 6.28 25.86
C GLY A 244 -3.04 4.86 25.40
N ASP A 245 -3.75 4.13 26.27
CA ASP A 245 -4.17 2.74 26.04
C ASP A 245 -5.35 2.61 25.07
N ASP A 246 -6.12 3.68 24.83
CA ASP A 246 -7.23 3.65 23.87
C ASP A 246 -6.73 3.55 22.42
N TRP A 247 -5.52 4.05 22.14
CA TRP A 247 -4.90 3.93 20.83
C TRP A 247 -4.30 2.54 20.65
N THR A 248 -5.08 1.57 20.16
CA THR A 248 -4.67 0.15 20.04
C THR A 248 -4.19 -0.24 18.64
N ASP A 249 -4.62 0.50 17.61
CA ASP A 249 -4.35 0.18 16.22
C ASP A 249 -4.02 1.44 15.41
N THR A 250 -3.22 1.26 14.37
CA THR A 250 -2.98 2.30 13.38
C THR A 250 -3.01 1.75 11.98
N LEU A 251 -3.71 2.46 11.11
CA LEU A 251 -3.58 2.29 9.67
C LEU A 251 -2.74 3.41 9.05
N ALA A 252 -2.02 3.09 7.99
CA ALA A 252 -1.32 4.08 7.20
C ALA A 252 -1.42 3.79 5.71
N ILE A 253 -1.45 4.84 4.89
CA ILE A 253 -1.43 4.73 3.42
C ILE A 253 -0.11 4.14 2.86
N ASN A 254 0.94 4.07 3.69
CA ASN A 254 2.27 3.60 3.33
C ASN A 254 3.02 3.06 4.57
N ASP A 255 4.04 2.23 4.36
CA ASP A 255 4.87 1.66 5.43
C ASP A 255 5.74 2.68 6.17
N ILE A 256 6.20 3.72 5.48
CA ILE A 256 7.28 4.60 5.97
C ILE A 256 6.93 5.33 7.28
N TYR A 257 5.66 5.58 7.56
CA TYR A 257 5.23 6.17 8.83
C TYR A 257 5.65 5.30 10.02
N PHE A 258 5.62 3.97 9.85
CA PHE A 258 5.92 3.00 10.89
C PHE A 258 7.42 2.82 11.13
N ASP A 259 8.28 3.20 10.19
CA ASP A 259 9.74 3.24 10.39
C ASP A 259 10.10 4.14 11.58
N TYR A 260 9.37 5.25 11.74
CA TYR A 260 9.61 6.25 12.76
C TYR A 260 8.71 6.08 13.99
N ALA A 261 7.43 5.69 13.80
CA ALA A 261 6.52 5.47 14.91
C ALA A 261 6.97 4.31 15.81
N ALA A 262 7.42 3.18 15.24
CA ALA A 262 7.88 2.01 16.00
C ALA A 262 9.02 2.36 16.98
N THR A 263 9.92 3.26 16.59
CA THR A 263 11.03 3.72 17.42
C THR A 263 10.54 4.46 18.66
N GLU A 264 9.58 5.37 18.51
CA GLU A 264 9.04 6.12 19.66
C GLU A 264 8.16 5.25 20.56
N LEU A 265 7.39 4.31 19.99
CA LEU A 265 6.63 3.33 20.76
C LEU A 265 7.56 2.46 21.64
N THR A 266 8.69 2.04 21.07
CA THR A 266 9.72 1.29 21.81
C THR A 266 10.31 2.12 22.95
N LYS A 267 10.70 3.38 22.69
CA LYS A 267 11.24 4.29 23.72
C LYS A 267 10.26 4.55 24.85
N ALA A 268 8.97 4.62 24.54
CA ALA A 268 7.91 4.78 25.53
C ALA A 268 7.64 3.49 26.35
N GLY A 269 8.37 2.40 26.09
CA GLY A 269 8.18 1.12 26.77
C GLY A 269 6.87 0.43 26.40
N ARG A 270 6.24 0.81 25.27
CA ARG A 270 4.96 0.24 24.87
C ARG A 270 5.15 -1.23 24.46
N PRO A 271 4.40 -2.19 25.03
CA PRO A 271 4.51 -3.59 24.62
C PRO A 271 4.14 -3.76 23.15
N ALA A 272 4.93 -4.50 22.38
CA ALA A 272 4.71 -4.69 20.94
C ALA A 272 3.30 -5.21 20.60
N ALA A 273 2.75 -6.10 21.43
CA ALA A 273 1.41 -6.67 21.25
C ALA A 273 0.26 -5.69 21.55
N SER A 274 0.53 -4.58 22.25
CA SER A 274 -0.49 -3.58 22.63
C SER A 274 -0.80 -2.56 21.53
N MET A 275 -0.09 -2.62 20.41
CA MET A 275 -0.24 -1.72 19.27
C MET A 275 -0.11 -2.53 17.98
N ARG A 276 -1.14 -2.46 17.14
CA ARG A 276 -1.18 -3.16 15.84
C ARG A 276 -1.12 -2.14 14.71
N MET A 277 0.01 -2.11 14.01
CA MET A 277 0.18 -1.26 12.83
C MET A 277 -0.04 -2.09 11.56
N LEU A 278 -0.93 -1.64 10.69
CA LEU A 278 -1.17 -2.22 9.36
C LEU A 278 -1.15 -1.14 8.29
N SER A 279 -0.48 -1.38 7.19
CA SER A 279 -0.34 -0.41 6.11
C SER A 279 -1.02 -0.89 4.83
N ALA A 280 -1.65 0.04 4.10
CA ALA A 280 -1.89 -0.08 2.66
C ALA A 280 -0.58 0.18 1.90
N GLY A 281 0.49 -0.43 2.40
CA GLY A 281 1.87 -0.09 2.17
C GLY A 281 2.52 -1.06 1.22
N ASP A 282 3.26 -0.49 0.29
CA ASP A 282 4.00 -1.09 -0.82
C ASP A 282 4.76 -2.38 -0.48
N GLY A 283 5.10 -2.62 0.79
CA GLY A 283 5.79 -3.83 1.23
C GLY A 283 7.30 -3.59 1.36
N SER A 284 7.68 -2.50 2.02
CA SER A 284 9.09 -2.14 2.20
C SER A 284 9.87 -3.18 3.03
N ALA A 285 11.17 -3.30 2.79
CA ALA A 285 12.03 -4.22 3.57
C ALA A 285 12.00 -3.94 5.08
N ALA A 286 11.83 -2.67 5.49
CA ALA A 286 11.68 -2.28 6.88
C ALA A 286 10.36 -2.81 7.48
N ALA A 287 9.25 -2.72 6.73
CA ALA A 287 7.97 -3.30 7.14
C ALA A 287 8.06 -4.82 7.27
N PHE A 288 8.66 -5.51 6.30
CA PHE A 288 8.87 -6.96 6.37
C PHE A 288 9.71 -7.36 7.59
N THR A 289 10.74 -6.58 7.91
CA THR A 289 11.57 -6.81 9.10
C THR A 289 10.73 -6.70 10.38
N ARG A 290 9.91 -5.66 10.52
CA ARG A 290 9.03 -5.49 11.68
C ARG A 290 7.97 -6.58 11.81
N ILE A 291 7.32 -6.94 10.71
CA ILE A 291 6.30 -8.00 10.68
C ILE A 291 6.93 -9.33 11.09
N ARG A 292 8.09 -9.68 10.52
CA ARG A 292 8.82 -10.92 10.84
C ARG A 292 9.29 -10.96 12.30
N ALA A 293 9.73 -9.82 12.83
CA ALA A 293 10.17 -9.71 14.23
C ALA A 293 8.99 -9.61 15.23
N GLY A 294 7.77 -9.38 14.76
CA GLY A 294 6.60 -9.14 15.61
C GLY A 294 6.68 -7.85 16.41
N THR A 295 7.35 -6.83 15.87
CA THR A 295 7.52 -5.53 16.53
C THR A 295 6.52 -4.51 15.97
N PHE A 296 5.34 -4.44 16.60
CA PHE A 296 4.23 -3.50 16.35
C PHE A 296 3.52 -3.62 14.99
N GLN A 297 4.26 -3.72 13.88
CA GLN A 297 3.64 -3.88 12.56
C GLN A 297 3.24 -5.34 12.36
N VAL A 298 1.94 -5.59 12.17
CA VAL A 298 1.38 -6.95 12.08
C VAL A 298 0.99 -7.34 10.66
N GLY A 299 0.97 -6.38 9.73
CA GLY A 299 0.77 -6.64 8.32
C GLY A 299 1.03 -5.44 7.42
N THR A 300 1.12 -5.72 6.12
CA THR A 300 1.16 -4.73 5.04
C THR A 300 0.47 -5.33 3.82
N VAL A 301 -0.33 -4.54 3.11
CA VAL A 301 -0.88 -4.95 1.82
C VAL A 301 0.16 -4.63 0.74
N ALA A 302 1.08 -5.56 0.55
CA ALA A 302 2.27 -5.41 -0.28
C ALA A 302 1.94 -5.35 -1.77
N GLU A 303 2.73 -4.57 -2.51
CA GLU A 303 2.73 -4.60 -3.96
C GLU A 303 3.92 -5.42 -4.48
N PRO A 304 3.79 -6.08 -5.65
CA PRO A 304 4.89 -6.81 -6.25
C PRO A 304 5.83 -5.82 -6.97
N LEU A 305 6.59 -5.05 -6.19
CA LEU A 305 7.33 -3.87 -6.66
C LEU A 305 8.26 -4.15 -7.85
N SER A 306 8.98 -5.28 -7.80
CA SER A 306 9.83 -5.70 -8.91
C SER A 306 8.98 -6.01 -10.16
N GLN A 307 7.88 -6.75 -10.02
CA GLN A 307 6.97 -7.07 -11.12
C GLN A 307 6.37 -5.82 -11.76
N GLN A 308 5.93 -4.85 -10.96
CA GLN A 308 5.39 -3.59 -11.48
C GLN A 308 6.46 -2.75 -12.17
N GLY A 309 7.72 -2.81 -11.72
CA GLY A 309 8.84 -2.22 -12.43
C GLY A 309 9.03 -2.79 -13.84
N TRP A 310 8.87 -4.12 -13.99
CA TRP A 310 8.86 -4.78 -15.29
C TRP A 310 7.63 -4.44 -16.13
N GLN A 311 6.46 -4.34 -15.49
CA GLN A 311 5.24 -3.91 -16.15
C GLN A 311 5.37 -2.49 -16.72
N LEU A 312 5.95 -1.53 -15.98
CA LEU A 312 6.18 -0.17 -16.47
C LEU A 312 7.03 -0.16 -17.75
N VAL A 313 8.10 -0.96 -17.79
CA VAL A 313 8.95 -1.09 -18.98
C VAL A 313 8.19 -1.71 -20.14
N ASP A 314 7.38 -2.76 -19.90
CA ASP A 314 6.55 -3.37 -20.94
C ASP A 314 5.50 -2.40 -21.51
N GLU A 315 4.80 -1.66 -20.65
CA GLU A 315 3.79 -0.69 -21.08
C GLU A 315 4.42 0.48 -21.84
N LEU A 316 5.59 0.96 -21.41
CA LEU A 316 6.32 1.96 -22.17
C LEU A 316 6.79 1.42 -23.54
N ASN A 317 7.24 0.16 -23.60
CA ASN A 317 7.61 -0.49 -24.86
C ASN A 317 6.41 -0.63 -25.81
N ARG A 318 5.23 -0.93 -25.26
CA ARG A 318 3.96 -0.94 -26.03
C ARG A 318 3.66 0.42 -26.63
N LEU A 319 3.76 1.49 -25.86
CA LEU A 319 3.55 2.84 -26.37
C LEU A 319 4.56 3.21 -27.47
N LEU A 320 5.83 2.90 -27.28
CA LEU A 320 6.89 3.13 -28.28
C LEU A 320 6.66 2.33 -29.58
N ALA A 321 6.16 1.11 -29.46
CA ALA A 321 5.79 0.25 -30.59
C ALA A 321 4.39 0.53 -31.15
N ARG A 322 3.67 1.53 -30.63
CA ARG A 322 2.27 1.85 -30.97
C ARG A 322 1.30 0.66 -30.80
N ALA A 323 1.59 -0.21 -29.84
CA ALA A 323 0.74 -1.31 -29.43
C ALA A 323 -0.21 -0.87 -28.30
N PRO A 324 -1.38 -1.53 -28.15
CA PRO A 324 -2.26 -1.27 -27.02
C PRO A 324 -1.59 -1.64 -25.68
N LEU A 325 -1.97 -0.93 -24.63
CA LEU A 325 -1.61 -1.25 -23.24
C LEU A 325 -2.08 -2.67 -22.88
N SER A 326 -1.39 -3.33 -21.95
CA SER A 326 -1.76 -4.71 -21.58
C SER A 326 -3.06 -4.80 -20.77
N GLY A 327 -3.41 -3.72 -20.05
CA GLY A 327 -4.55 -3.69 -19.14
C GLY A 327 -4.35 -4.51 -17.86
N TYR A 328 -3.14 -5.03 -17.61
CA TYR A 328 -2.86 -5.84 -16.44
C TYR A 328 -2.91 -5.03 -15.14
N VAL A 329 -3.57 -5.56 -14.13
CA VAL A 329 -3.59 -5.03 -12.76
C VAL A 329 -3.17 -6.16 -11.84
N ALA A 330 -2.15 -5.92 -11.02
CA ALA A 330 -1.69 -6.91 -10.05
C ALA A 330 -2.78 -7.17 -8.99
N PRO A 331 -2.98 -8.43 -8.56
CA PRO A 331 -3.93 -8.74 -7.50
C PRO A 331 -3.47 -8.17 -6.15
N VAL A 332 -4.43 -7.86 -5.28
CA VAL A 332 -4.17 -7.43 -3.90
C VAL A 332 -3.53 -8.57 -3.11
N HIS A 333 -2.45 -8.27 -2.40
CA HIS A 333 -1.75 -9.26 -1.57
C HIS A 333 -1.48 -8.73 -0.15
N LEU A 334 -2.07 -9.37 0.85
CA LEU A 334 -1.85 -9.08 2.26
C LEU A 334 -0.70 -9.95 2.78
N VAL A 335 0.38 -9.31 3.21
CA VAL A 335 1.45 -9.96 3.96
C VAL A 335 1.28 -9.69 5.44
N SER A 336 1.38 -10.73 6.24
CA SER A 336 1.29 -10.73 7.69
C SER A 336 2.25 -11.76 8.28
N GLN A 337 2.27 -11.89 9.60
CA GLN A 337 3.06 -12.94 10.27
C GLN A 337 2.74 -14.36 9.78
N ASP A 338 1.52 -14.61 9.33
CA ASP A 338 1.04 -15.94 8.95
C ASP A 338 1.64 -16.42 7.63
N ASN A 339 2.05 -15.51 6.74
CA ASN A 339 2.54 -15.82 5.41
C ASN A 339 3.91 -15.23 5.04
N ILE A 340 4.48 -14.35 5.88
CA ILE A 340 5.75 -13.67 5.59
C ILE A 340 6.95 -14.62 5.37
N ALA A 341 6.89 -15.84 5.89
CA ALA A 341 7.92 -16.86 5.69
C ALA A 341 8.04 -17.28 4.21
N PHE A 342 6.95 -17.29 3.46
CA PHE A 342 6.96 -17.63 2.03
C PHE A 342 6.82 -16.38 1.14
N ASP A 343 6.08 -15.36 1.56
CA ASP A 343 5.85 -14.16 0.73
C ASP A 343 6.99 -13.14 0.77
N GLY A 344 7.79 -13.11 1.85
CA GLY A 344 8.90 -12.15 1.94
C GLY A 344 10.20 -12.59 1.30
N GLY A 345 10.31 -13.88 0.95
CA GLY A 345 11.53 -14.46 0.39
C GLY A 345 12.80 -14.13 1.19
N PRO A 346 13.98 -14.37 0.58
CA PRO A 346 15.27 -14.06 1.19
C PRO A 346 15.55 -12.55 1.25
N GLN A 347 14.88 -11.74 0.44
CA GLN A 347 15.13 -10.29 0.32
C GLN A 347 14.23 -9.43 1.21
N GLY A 348 13.28 -10.03 1.94
CA GLY A 348 12.35 -9.29 2.80
C GLY A 348 11.43 -8.39 1.99
N GLN A 349 10.95 -8.85 0.84
CA GLN A 349 10.04 -8.11 -0.04
C GLN A 349 9.07 -9.09 -0.71
N TYR A 350 7.89 -8.60 -1.07
CA TYR A 350 6.97 -9.37 -1.90
C TYR A 350 7.41 -9.32 -3.37
N ASP A 351 7.84 -10.46 -3.89
CA ASP A 351 8.16 -10.65 -5.31
C ASP A 351 7.61 -12.01 -5.74
N PRO A 352 6.44 -12.07 -6.41
CA PRO A 352 5.76 -13.33 -6.68
C PRO A 352 6.58 -14.23 -7.62
N ASP A 353 6.79 -15.47 -7.20
CA ASP A 353 7.46 -16.50 -8.00
C ASP A 353 6.50 -17.11 -9.04
N ASN A 354 6.05 -16.26 -9.97
CA ASN A 354 5.09 -16.61 -11.02
C ASN A 354 5.73 -16.64 -12.42
N GLY A 355 7.05 -16.48 -12.50
CA GLY A 355 7.82 -16.52 -13.74
C GLY A 355 7.72 -15.27 -14.62
N TYR A 356 7.12 -14.17 -14.15
CA TYR A 356 6.87 -12.97 -14.95
C TYR A 356 8.10 -12.44 -15.71
N ARG A 357 9.30 -12.51 -15.11
CA ARG A 357 10.55 -12.08 -15.74
C ARG A 357 10.85 -12.84 -17.04
N ASN A 358 10.65 -14.16 -17.03
CA ASN A 358 10.89 -14.99 -18.21
C ASN A 358 9.83 -14.72 -19.27
N ILE A 359 8.58 -14.48 -18.85
CA ILE A 359 7.48 -14.16 -19.76
C ILE A 359 7.74 -12.83 -20.46
N TYR A 360 8.10 -11.77 -19.75
CA TYR A 360 8.44 -10.49 -20.37
C TYR A 360 9.67 -10.58 -21.28
N ARG A 361 10.73 -11.31 -20.87
CA ARG A 361 11.88 -11.56 -21.76
C ARG A 361 11.46 -12.23 -23.05
N HIS A 362 10.58 -13.22 -22.98
CA HIS A 362 10.04 -13.90 -24.16
C HIS A 362 9.18 -12.96 -25.01
N ILE A 363 8.34 -12.11 -24.40
CA ILE A 363 7.56 -11.10 -25.14
C ILE A 363 8.49 -10.18 -25.96
N TRP A 364 9.57 -9.69 -25.35
CA TRP A 364 10.47 -8.72 -25.98
C TRP A 364 11.43 -9.34 -26.99
N LYS A 365 11.76 -10.63 -26.81
CA LYS A 365 12.66 -11.44 -27.66
C LYS A 365 12.02 -12.80 -27.97
N PRO A 366 10.93 -12.81 -28.76
CA PRO A 366 10.12 -14.00 -29.03
C PRO A 366 10.77 -14.97 -30.01
#